data_AF-A0A2R2IQU8-F1
#
_entry.id   AF-A0A2R2IQU8-F1
#
_cell.length_a   1.000
_cell.length_b   1.000
_cell.length_c   1.000
_cell.angle_alpha   90.00
_cell.angle_beta   90.00
_cell.angle_gamma   90.00
#
_symmetry.space_group_name_H-M   'P 1'
#
loop_
_entity.id
_entity.type
_entity.pdbx_description
1 polymer ?
#
loop_
_entity_poly.entity_id
_entity_poly.type
_entity_poly.pdbx_seq_one_letter_code
_entity_poly.pdbx_strand_id
1 'polypeptide(L)'
;MEALVSQIQSMTAIAAALIIGLGALGTAIGFAILGGKFLESSARQPEMIPVLQTKLFIIAGLLDAISMIGVGVAMLFTFNNPFLAAALAVVKAAH
;
A
#
# COMPACT_ATOMS: atom_id res chain seq x y z
N MET A 1 6.35 -16.25 27.47
CA MET A 1 6.50 -14.95 26.76
C MET A 1 6.83 -15.17 25.29
N GLU A 2 7.75 -16.08 24.95
CA GLU A 2 8.16 -16.35 23.55
C GLU A 2 7.03 -16.77 22.61
N ALA A 3 6.14 -17.69 23.02
CA ALA A 3 5.02 -18.14 22.19
C ALA A 3 4.05 -17.01 21.81
N LEU A 4 3.76 -16.09 22.75
CA LEU A 4 2.91 -14.93 22.52
C LEU A 4 3.53 -13.96 21.51
N VAL A 5 4.83 -13.68 21.66
CA VAL A 5 5.57 -12.79 20.75
C VAL A 5 5.60 -13.39 19.34
N SER A 6 5.88 -14.69 19.21
CA SER A 6 5.90 -15.41 17.93
C SER A 6 4.54 -15.37 17.22
N GLN A 7 3.45 -15.61 17.97
CA GLN A 7 2.10 -15.58 17.40
C GLN A 7 1.72 -14.18 16.88
N ILE A 8 1.99 -13.12 17.66
CA ILE A 8 1.72 -11.75 17.26
C ILE A 8 2.53 -11.40 16.00
N GLN A 9 3.83 -11.70 16.01
CA GLN A 9 4.73 -11.40 14.88
C GLN A 9 4.31 -12.12 13.59
N SER A 10 3.93 -13.40 13.69
CA SER A 10 3.44 -14.18 12.55
C SER A 10 2.18 -13.54 11.94
N MET A 11 1.19 -13.19 12.76
CA MET A 11 -0.04 -12.57 12.28
C MET A 11 0.19 -11.18 11.71
N THR A 12 1.07 -10.38 12.31
CA THR A 12 1.41 -9.06 11.77
C THR A 12 2.20 -9.13 10.47
N ALA A 13 3.05 -10.15 10.29
CA ALA A 13 3.75 -10.37 9.03
C ALA A 13 2.76 -10.71 7.90
N ILE A 14 1.76 -11.55 8.17
CA ILE A 14 0.70 -11.86 7.20
C ILE A 14 -0.12 -10.60 6.87
N ALA A 15 -0.51 -9.83 7.90
CA ALA A 15 -1.24 -8.58 7.68
C ALA A 15 -0.43 -7.57 6.82
N ALA A 16 0.86 -7.40 7.11
CA ALA A 16 1.74 -6.55 6.31
C ALA A 16 1.87 -7.03 4.86
N ALA A 17 2.04 -8.34 4.65
CA ALA A 17 2.11 -8.93 3.32
C ALA A 17 0.80 -8.72 2.52
N LEU A 18 -0.35 -8.84 3.16
CA LEU A 18 -1.66 -8.60 2.53
C LEU A 18 -1.86 -7.12 2.18
N ILE A 19 -1.51 -6.20 3.08
CA ILE A 19 -1.62 -4.76 2.82
C ILE A 19 -0.77 -4.36 1.61
N ILE A 20 0.49 -4.80 1.58
CA ILE A 20 1.41 -4.50 0.47
C ILE A 20 0.95 -5.19 -0.81
N GLY A 21 0.62 -6.49 -0.75
CA GLY A 21 0.24 -7.27 -1.92
C GLY A 21 -1.03 -6.75 -2.58
N LEU A 22 -2.09 -6.50 -1.80
CA LEU A 22 -3.36 -5.98 -2.32
C LEU A 22 -3.24 -4.53 -2.78
N GLY A 23 -2.46 -3.69 -2.08
CA GLY A 23 -2.16 -2.33 -2.51
C GLY A 23 -1.41 -2.30 -3.86
N ALA A 24 -0.35 -3.12 -3.98
CA ALA A 24 0.42 -3.23 -5.22
C ALA A 24 -0.44 -3.74 -6.40
N LEU A 25 -1.30 -4.74 -6.15
CA LEU A 25 -2.24 -5.24 -7.16
C LEU A 25 -3.23 -4.16 -7.60
N GLY A 26 -3.81 -3.41 -6.66
CA GLY A 26 -4.71 -2.30 -6.97
C GLY A 26 -4.04 -1.23 -7.83
N THR A 27 -2.81 -0.83 -7.47
CA THR A 27 -2.00 0.11 -8.25
C THR A 27 -1.72 -0.42 -9.66
N ALA A 28 -1.25 -1.67 -9.77
CA ALA A 28 -0.90 -2.28 -11.06
C ALA A 28 -2.10 -2.32 -12.03
N ILE A 29 -3.27 -2.76 -11.55
CA ILE A 29 -4.50 -2.79 -12.35
C ILE A 29 -4.91 -1.37 -12.75
N GLY A 30 -4.87 -0.43 -11.80
CA GLY A 30 -5.21 0.97 -12.05
C GLY A 30 -4.35 1.60 -13.14
N PHE A 31 -3.03 1.42 -13.05
CA PHE A 31 -2.09 1.91 -14.06
C PHE A 31 -2.25 1.23 -15.42
N ALA A 32 -2.55 -0.07 -15.45
CA ALA A 32 -2.80 -0.78 -16.72
C ALA A 32 -4.00 -0.18 -17.48
N ILE A 33 -5.10 0.11 -16.77
CA ILE A 33 -6.31 0.70 -17.36
C ILE A 33 -6.06 2.17 -17.76
N LEU A 34 -5.47 2.95 -16.85
CA LEU A 34 -5.17 4.36 -17.06
C LEU A 34 -4.22 4.58 -18.24
N GLY A 35 -3.12 3.82 -18.26
CA GLY A 35 -2.12 3.86 -19.33
C GLY A 35 -2.68 3.38 -20.68
N GLY A 36 -3.49 2.31 -20.68
CA GLY A 36 -4.16 1.82 -21.89
C GLY A 36 -5.08 2.88 -22.52
N LYS A 37 -5.92 3.54 -21.71
CA LYS A 37 -6.81 4.61 -22.18
C LYS A 37 -6.04 5.85 -22.66
N PHE A 38 -4.92 6.16 -22.01
CA PHE A 38 -4.05 7.25 -22.43
C PHE A 38 -3.43 6.99 -23.80
N LEU A 39 -2.91 5.78 -24.03
CA LEU A 39 -2.35 5.35 -25.31
C LEU A 39 -3.41 5.40 -26.43
N GLU A 40 -4.61 4.86 -26.17
CA GLU A 40 -5.72 4.90 -27.14
C GLU A 40 -6.11 6.33 -27.50
N SER A 41 -6.26 7.20 -26.51
CA SER A 41 -6.64 8.60 -26.72
C SER A 41 -5.55 9.38 -27.46
N SER A 42 -4.28 9.13 -27.13
CA SER A 42 -3.12 9.74 -27.78
C SER A 42 -2.98 9.32 -29.25
N ALA A 43 -3.29 8.06 -29.56
CA ALA A 43 -3.29 7.55 -30.93
C ALA A 43 -4.41 8.16 -31.79
N ARG A 44 -5.57 8.44 -31.19
CA ARG A 44 -6.74 9.02 -31.89
C ARG A 44 -6.65 10.53 -32.05
N GLN A 45 -6.09 11.23 -31.05
CA GLN A 45 -6.00 12.70 -31.01
C GLN A 45 -4.62 13.12 -30.48
N PRO A 46 -3.60 13.19 -31.36
CA PRO A 46 -2.24 13.55 -30.99
C PRO A 46 -2.14 14.95 -30.36
N GLU A 47 -3.00 15.89 -30.76
CA GLU A 47 -3.05 17.24 -30.21
C GLU A 47 -3.44 17.29 -28.71
N MET A 48 -4.12 16.26 -28.21
CA MET A 48 -4.57 16.19 -26.82
C MET A 48 -3.53 15.59 -25.86
N ILE A 49 -2.41 15.07 -26.37
CA ILE A 49 -1.35 14.42 -25.58
C ILE A 49 -0.87 15.30 -24.40
N PRO A 50 -0.55 16.60 -24.57
CA PRO A 50 -0.02 17.42 -23.47
C PRO A 50 -1.02 17.59 -22.31
N VAL A 51 -2.30 17.74 -22.66
CA VAL A 51 -3.39 17.89 -21.69
C VAL A 51 -3.66 16.56 -20.98
N LEU A 52 -3.70 15.46 -21.74
CA LEU A 52 -3.93 14.13 -21.20
C LEU A 52 -2.78 13.64 -20.32
N GLN A 53 -1.54 13.97 -20.65
CA GLN A 53 -0.36 13.62 -19.85
C GLN A 53 -0.39 14.30 -18.47
N THR A 54 -0.78 15.57 -18.42
CA THR A 54 -0.92 16.30 -17.15
C THR A 54 -1.99 15.66 -16.27
N LYS A 55 -3.16 15.34 -16.85
CA LYS A 55 -4.26 14.66 -16.15
C LYS A 55 -3.86 13.25 -15.70
N LEU A 56 -3.10 12.53 -16.53
CA LEU A 56 -2.56 11.22 -16.24
C LEU A 56 -1.72 11.26 -14.97
N PHE A 57 -0.75 12.18 -14.87
CA PHE A 57 0.12 12.27 -13.70
C PHE A 57 -0.62 12.64 -12.42
N ILE A 58 -1.63 13.52 -12.49
CA ILE A 58 -2.45 13.87 -11.33
C ILE A 58 -3.20 12.63 -10.81
N ILE A 59 -3.85 11.90 -11.71
CA ILE A 59 -4.62 10.70 -11.33
C ILE A 59 -3.68 9.56 -10.92
N ALA A 60 -2.57 9.36 -11.63
CA ALA A 60 -1.54 8.40 -11.30
C ALA A 60 -0.96 8.65 -9.90
N GLY A 61 -0.65 9.90 -9.56
CA GLY A 61 -0.16 10.28 -8.23
C GLY A 61 -1.20 10.02 -7.14
N LEU A 62 -2.47 10.36 -7.40
CA LEU A 62 -3.56 10.08 -6.46
C LEU A 62 -3.79 8.57 -6.26
N LEU A 63 -3.70 7.80 -7.35
CA LEU A 63 -3.84 6.36 -7.33
C LEU A 63 -2.71 5.68 -6.53
N ASP A 64 -1.47 6.12 -6.72
CA ASP A 64 -0.33 5.56 -6.01
C ASP A 64 -0.28 6.00 -4.53
N ALA A 65 -0.79 7.20 -4.22
CA ALA A 65 -0.84 7.70 -2.85
C ALA A 65 -1.57 6.75 -1.89
N ILE A 66 -2.69 6.14 -2.32
CA ILE A 66 -3.46 5.22 -1.48
C ILE A 66 -2.65 3.96 -1.16
N SER A 67 -1.98 3.39 -2.16
CA SER A 67 -1.15 2.20 -1.98
C SER A 67 0.09 2.49 -1.15
N MET A 68 0.70 3.67 -1.33
CA MET A 68 1.85 4.10 -0.52
C MET A 68 1.48 4.37 0.94
N ILE A 69 0.25 4.84 1.23
CA ILE A 69 -0.26 4.90 2.61
C ILE A 69 -0.32 3.48 3.20
N GLY A 70 -0.82 2.50 2.44
CA GLY A 70 -0.82 1.09 2.84
C GLY A 70 0.59 0.58 3.15
N VAL A 71 1.56 0.85 2.28
CA VAL A 71 2.97 0.51 2.50
C VAL A 71 3.52 1.15 3.79
N GLY A 72 3.19 2.41 4.06
CA GLY A 72 3.55 3.09 5.32
C GLY A 72 3.01 2.37 6.55
N VAL A 73 1.75 1.93 6.52
CA VAL A 73 1.12 1.15 7.61
C VAL A 73 1.78 -0.23 7.76
N ALA A 74 2.09 -0.92 6.66
CA ALA A 74 2.77 -2.21 6.69
C ALA A 74 4.19 -2.10 7.25
N MET A 75 4.93 -1.04 6.92
CA MET A 75 6.23 -0.73 7.51
C MET A 75 6.12 -0.45 9.01
N LEU A 76 5.09 0.29 9.44
CA LEU A 76 4.81 0.48 10.87
C LEU A 76 4.62 -0.87 11.57
N PHE A 77 3.82 -1.78 11.01
CA PHE A 77 3.61 -3.11 11.61
C PHE A 77 4.88 -3.96 11.65
N THR A 78 5.76 -3.81 10.67
CA THR A 78 7.00 -4.59 10.56
C THR A 78 8.07 -4.10 11.53
N PHE A 79 8.29 -2.79 11.59
CA PHE A 79 9.41 -2.21 12.35
C PHE A 79 9.02 -1.66 13.72
N ASN A 80 7.78 -1.23 13.90
CA ASN A 80 7.28 -0.65 15.16
C ASN A 80 5.86 -1.15 15.45
N ASN A 81 5.75 -2.46 15.64
CA ASN A 81 4.50 -3.16 15.79
C ASN A 81 3.71 -2.70 17.04
N PRO A 82 2.58 -1.98 16.87
CA PRO A 82 1.84 -1.44 18.01
C PRO A 82 1.16 -2.55 18.84
N PHE A 83 0.82 -3.67 18.21
CA PHE A 83 0.18 -4.80 18.88
C PHE A 83 1.14 -5.53 19.82
N LEU A 84 2.39 -5.72 19.36
CA LEU A 84 3.43 -6.32 20.20
C LEU A 84 3.76 -5.40 21.40
N ALA A 85 3.89 -4.09 21.16
CA ALA A 85 4.17 -3.12 22.22
C ALA A 85 3.09 -3.12 23.31
N ALA A 86 1.81 -3.12 22.91
CA ALA A 86 0.69 -3.17 23.84
C ALA A 86 0.66 -4.50 24.64
N ALA A 87 0.87 -5.64 23.98
CA ALA A 87 0.90 -6.94 24.65
C ALA A 87 2.01 -7.05 25.69
N LEU A 88 3.21 -6.54 25.38
CA LEU A 88 4.34 -6.53 26.31
C LEU A 88 4.08 -5.60 27.51
N ALA A 89 3.41 -4.47 27.31
CA ALA A 89 3.06 -3.55 28.41
C ALA A 89 2.11 -4.20 29.42
N VAL A 90 1.09 -4.93 28.94
CA VAL A 90 0.16 -5.66 29.81
C VAL A 90 0.87 -6.75 30.59
N VAL A 91 1.74 -7.53 29.95
CA VAL A 91 2.50 -8.60 30.61
C VAL A 91 3.44 -8.04 31.68
N LYS A 92 4.08 -6.88 31.41
CA LYS A 92 4.94 -6.20 32.38
C LYS A 92 4.19 -5.60 33.57
N ALA A 93 2.94 -5.19 33.40
CA ALA A 93 2.12 -4.63 34.48
C ALA A 93 1.52 -5.70 35.40
N ALA A 94 1.48 -6.96 34.95
CA ALA A 94 0.94 -8.10 35.69
C ALA A 94 1.98 -8.84 36.55
N HIS A 95 3.26 -8.44 36.49
CA HIS A 95 4.35 -8.88 37.36
C HIS A 95 4.93 -7.67 38.09
#